data_AF-A0A7T5JVF6-F1
#
_entry.id   AF-A0A7T5JVF6-F1
#
_cell.length_a   1.000
_cell.length_b   1.000
_cell.length_c   1.000
_cell.angle_alpha   90.00
_cell.angle_beta   90.00
_cell.angle_gamma   90.00
#
_symmetry.space_group_name_H-M   'P 1'
#
loop_
_entity.id
_entity.type
_entity.pdbx_description
1 polymer ?
#
loop_
_entity_poly.entity_id
_entity_poly.type
_entity_poly.pdbx_seq_one_letter_code
_entity_poly.pdbx_strand_id
1 'polypeptide(L)'
;MENPIVRVCREKNISYKQLAILTGCDGSLISQAKNGTSKNLKGKLLAGLVSLGYDGGQLIKEYDQWRKAQADELKAQFITA
;
A
#
# COMPACT_ATOMS: atom_id res chain seq x y z
N MET A 1 9.67 -0.94 -8.40
CA MET A 1 8.96 0.08 -7.57
C MET A 1 8.68 -0.50 -6.20
N GLU A 2 8.83 0.27 -5.13
CA GLU A 2 8.45 -0.16 -3.77
C GLU A 2 6.96 0.10 -3.51
N ASN A 3 6.31 -0.73 -2.68
CA ASN A 3 4.93 -0.49 -2.27
C ASN A 3 4.86 0.79 -1.40
N PRO A 4 3.97 1.74 -1.70
CA PRO A 4 3.88 3.00 -0.95
C PRO A 4 3.57 2.81 0.55
N ILE A 5 2.85 1.76 0.94
CA ILE A 5 2.61 1.44 2.36
C ILE A 5 3.91 1.05 3.07
N VAL A 6 4.78 0.29 2.39
CA VAL A 6 6.09 -0.10 2.91
C VAL A 6 6.99 1.13 3.03
N ARG A 7 6.97 2.00 2.02
CA ARG A 7 7.69 3.28 2.05
C ARG A 7 7.28 4.13 3.27
N VAL A 8 5.97 4.31 3.50
CA VAL A 8 5.46 5.06 4.64
C VAL A 8 5.94 4.48 5.98
N CYS A 9 5.85 3.16 6.15
CA CYS A 9 6.34 2.49 7.35
C CYS A 9 7.84 2.72 7.57
N ARG A 10 8.64 2.67 6.49
CA ARG A 10 10.09 2.88 6.53
C ARG A 10 10.45 4.33 6.85
N GLU A 11 9.81 5.30 6.20
CA GLU A 11 10.04 6.74 6.42
C GLU A 11 9.71 7.17 7.85
N LYS A 12 8.63 6.64 8.41
CA LYS A 12 8.19 6.96 9.77
C LYS A 12 8.86 6.07 10.83
N ASN A 13 9.66 5.09 10.42
CA ASN A 13 10.27 4.08 11.29
C ASN A 13 9.23 3.40 12.21
N ILE A 14 8.09 3.02 11.63
CA ILE A 14 6.97 2.36 12.32
C ILE A 14 6.70 0.97 11.74
N SER A 15 6.26 0.07 12.61
CA SER A 15 5.74 -1.24 12.21
C SER A 15 4.37 -1.13 11.55
N TYR A 16 4.00 -2.15 10.77
CA TYR A 16 2.66 -2.28 10.20
C TYR A 16 1.54 -2.30 11.26
N LYS A 17 1.83 -2.85 12.46
CA LYS A 17 0.91 -2.82 13.59
C LYS A 17 0.71 -1.39 14.11
N GLN A 18 1.78 -0.62 14.24
CA GLN A 18 1.70 0.79 14.64
C GLN A 18 0.98 1.62 13.57
N LEU A 19 1.20 1.35 12.28
CA LEU A 19 0.46 2.00 11.21
C LEU A 19 -1.04 1.70 11.31
N ALA A 20 -1.43 0.44 11.60
CA ALA A 20 -2.83 0.07 11.80
C ALA A 20 -3.48 0.83 12.96
N ILE A 21 -2.76 1.00 14.08
CA ILE A 21 -3.20 1.80 15.23
C ILE A 21 -3.37 3.28 14.84
N LEU A 22 -2.37 3.87 14.18
CA LEU A 22 -2.37 5.28 13.79
C LEU A 22 -3.48 5.61 12.79
N THR A 23 -3.76 4.69 11.87
CA THR A 23 -4.77 4.87 10.82
C THR A 23 -6.15 4.36 11.22
N GLY A 24 -6.28 3.73 12.39
CA GLY A 24 -7.53 3.14 12.88
C GLY A 24 -8.09 2.06 11.95
N CYS A 25 -7.25 1.41 11.14
CA CYS A 25 -7.65 0.37 10.21
C CYS A 25 -7.25 -1.02 10.72
N ASP A 26 -7.94 -2.05 10.23
CA ASP A 26 -7.65 -3.42 10.61
C ASP A 26 -6.27 -3.87 10.07
N GLY A 27 -5.55 -4.69 10.84
CA GLY A 27 -4.25 -5.22 10.44
C GLY A 27 -4.32 -6.06 9.15
N SER A 28 -5.46 -6.72 8.90
CA SER A 28 -5.71 -7.46 7.65
C SER A 28 -5.73 -6.52 6.44
N LEU A 29 -6.25 -5.31 6.61
CA LEU A 29 -6.34 -4.30 5.55
C LEU A 29 -4.94 -3.77 5.19
N ILE A 30 -4.07 -3.59 6.19
CA ILE A 30 -2.66 -3.25 5.96
C ILE A 30 -1.93 -4.40 5.24
N SER A 31 -2.18 -5.64 5.65
CA SER A 31 -1.60 -6.82 4.99
C SER A 31 -2.06 -6.95 3.52
N GLN A 32 -3.35 -6.74 3.25
CA GLN A 32 -3.90 -6.72 1.89
C GLN A 32 -3.33 -5.59 1.04
N ALA A 33 -3.14 -4.41 1.64
CA ALA A 33 -2.52 -3.28 0.96
C ALA A 33 -1.05 -3.56 0.63
N LYS A 34 -0.29 -4.11 1.59
CA LYS A 34 1.12 -4.52 1.44
C LYS A 34 1.30 -5.57 0.34
N ASN A 35 0.41 -6.56 0.27
CA ASN A 35 0.53 -7.67 -0.66
C ASN A 35 -0.13 -7.41 -2.02
N GLY A 36 -0.74 -6.24 -2.22
CA GLY A 36 -1.40 -5.91 -3.50
C GLY A 36 -2.72 -6.63 -3.76
N THR A 37 -3.23 -7.40 -2.79
CA THR A 37 -4.55 -8.06 -2.89
C THR A 37 -5.70 -7.06 -2.77
N SER A 38 -5.47 -5.89 -2.18
CA SER A 38 -6.44 -4.81 -2.24
C SER A 38 -6.44 -4.11 -3.60
N LYS A 39 -7.61 -4.03 -4.24
CA LYS A 39 -7.79 -3.35 -5.53
C LYS A 39 -7.64 -1.83 -5.43
N ASN A 40 -7.71 -1.20 -4.26
CA ASN A 40 -7.50 0.23 -4.10
C ASN A 40 -7.11 0.62 -2.68
N LEU A 41 -6.32 1.68 -2.56
CA LEU A 41 -6.05 2.36 -1.30
C LEU A 41 -7.20 3.33 -1.02
N LYS A 42 -8.20 2.90 -0.25
CA LYS A 42 -9.41 3.68 0.08
C LYS A 42 -9.79 3.49 1.55
N GLY A 43 -10.70 4.34 2.03
CA GLY A 43 -11.29 4.22 3.36
C GLY A 43 -10.33 4.62 4.48
N LYS A 44 -10.44 3.93 5.63
CA LYS A 44 -9.72 4.29 6.88
C LYS A 44 -8.20 4.35 6.72
N LEU A 45 -7.61 3.45 5.93
CA LEU A 45 -6.18 3.43 5.68
C LEU A 45 -5.72 4.72 4.97
N LEU A 46 -6.40 5.11 3.89
CA LEU A 46 -6.07 6.34 3.17
C LEU A 46 -6.31 7.58 4.04
N ALA A 47 -7.45 7.63 4.73
CA ALA A 47 -7.77 8.73 5.63
C ALA A 47 -6.71 8.89 6.73
N GLY A 48 -6.25 7.78 7.31
CA GLY A 48 -5.17 7.78 8.30
C GLY A 48 -3.83 8.24 7.73
N LEU A 49 -3.49 7.83 6.50
CA LEU A 49 -2.27 8.30 5.83
C LEU A 49 -2.32 9.81 5.53
N VAL A 50 -3.49 10.32 5.11
CA VAL A 50 -3.70 11.76 4.92
C VAL A 50 -3.55 12.51 6.25
N SER A 51 -4.10 11.99 7.34
CA SER A 51 -3.92 12.56 8.68
C SER A 51 -2.45 12.55 9.15
N LEU A 52 -1.60 11.67 8.61
CA LEU A 52 -0.16 11.63 8.86
C LEU A 52 0.65 12.60 7.99
N GLY A 53 -0.03 13.39 7.14
CA GLY A 53 0.55 14.42 6.28
C GLY A 53 0.90 13.95 4.87
N TYR A 54 0.44 12.76 4.44
CA TYR A 54 0.69 12.28 3.09
C TYR A 54 -0.39 12.75 2.10
N ASP A 55 0.02 13.02 0.86
CA ASP A 55 -0.94 13.30 -0.22
C ASP A 55 -1.65 12.01 -0.64
N GLY A 56 -2.95 11.94 -0.33
CA GLY A 56 -3.77 10.77 -0.64
C GLY A 56 -3.90 10.50 -2.13
N GLY A 57 -3.93 11.55 -2.97
CA GLY A 57 -4.02 11.42 -4.41
C GLY A 57 -2.76 10.84 -5.02
N GLN A 58 -1.59 11.27 -4.54
CA GLN A 58 -0.29 10.73 -4.92
C GLN A 58 -0.17 9.26 -4.49
N LEU A 59 -0.51 8.94 -3.23
CA LEU A 59 -0.46 7.57 -2.72
C LEU A 59 -1.32 6.61 -3.53
N ILE A 60 -2.53 7.03 -3.94
CA ILE A 60 -3.40 6.22 -4.79
C ILE A 60 -2.73 5.94 -6.15
N LYS A 61 -2.18 6.97 -6.79
CA LYS A 61 -1.52 6.83 -8.10
C LYS A 61 -0.30 5.91 -8.02
N GLU A 62 0.57 6.13 -7.04
CA GLU A 62 1.75 5.31 -6.81
C GLU A 62 1.38 3.85 -6.52
N TYR A 63 0.32 3.63 -5.73
CA TYR A 63 -0.15 2.30 -5.42
C TYR A 63 -0.70 1.56 -6.65
N ASP A 64 -1.47 2.24 -7.50
CA ASP A 64 -2.01 1.65 -8.73
C ASP A 64 -0.89 1.29 -9.71
N GLN A 65 0.10 2.18 -9.87
CA GLN A 65 1.28 1.93 -10.69
C GLN A 65 2.10 0.74 -10.16
N TRP A 66 2.37 0.70 -8.85
CA TRP A 66 3.09 -0.41 -8.24
C TRP A 66 2.35 -1.74 -8.44
N ARG A 67 1.01 -1.77 -8.25
CA ARG A 67 0.22 -3.00 -8.44
C ARG A 67 0.21 -3.45 -9.91
N LYS A 68 0.14 -2.52 -10.86
CA LYS A 68 0.23 -2.82 -12.29
C LYS A 68 1.58 -3.45 -12.64
N ALA A 69 2.68 -2.85 -12.18
CA ALA A 69 4.02 -3.40 -12.39
C ALA A 69 4.15 -4.83 -11.84
N GLN A 70 3.66 -5.07 -10.61
CA GLN A 70 3.59 -6.41 -10.02
C GLN A 70 2.77 -7.40 -10.85
N ALA A 71 1.62 -6.97 -11.38
CA ALA A 71 0.79 -7.81 -12.23
C ALA A 71 1.48 -8.12 -13.57
N ASP A 72 2.19 -7.17 -14.17
CA ASP A 72 2.98 -7.38 -15.39
C ASP A 72 4.16 -8.33 -15.14
N GLU A 73 4.87 -8.20 -14.02
CA GLU A 73 5.94 -9.13 -13.63
C GLU A 73 5.40 -10.56 -13.44
N LEU A 74 4.25 -10.72 -12.77
CA LEU A 74 3.61 -12.02 -12.61
C LEU A 74 3.21 -12.59 -13.97
N LYS A 75 2.55 -11.80 -14.83
CA LYS A 75 2.18 -12.25 -16.19
C LYS A 75 3.40 -12.67 -17.01
N ALA A 76 4.51 -11.94 -16.93
CA ALA A 76 5.75 -12.29 -17.63
C ALA A 76 6.31 -13.64 -17.18
N GLN A 77 6.20 -13.98 -15.88
CA GLN A 77 6.58 -15.29 -15.37
C GLN A 77 5.71 -16.43 -15.91
N PHE A 78 4.41 -16.18 -16.16
CA PHE A 78 3.50 -17.18 -16.73
C PHE A 78 3.60 -17.34 -18.25
N ILE A 79 4.14 -16.36 -18.97
CA ILE A 79 4.33 -16.44 -20.44
C ILE A 79 5.66 -17.14 -20.81
N THR A 80 6.60 -17.21 -19.86
CA THR A 80 7.93 -17.80 -20.06
C THR A 80 8.04 -19.23 -19.50
N ALA A 81 6.92 -19.83 -19.08
CA ALA A 81 6.79 -21.20 -18.58
C ALA A 81 6.01 -22.07 -19.58
#